data_AF-A0A7L4PFJ0-F1
#
_entry.id   AF-A0A7L4PFJ0-F1
#
_cell.length_a   1.000
_cell.length_b   1.000
_cell.length_c   1.000
_cell.angle_alpha   90.00
_cell.angle_beta   90.00
_cell.angle_gamma   90.00
#
_symmetry.space_group_name_H-M   'P 1'
#
loop_
_entity.id
_entity.type
_entity.pdbx_description
1 polymer ?
#
loop_
_entity_poly.entity_id
_entity_poly.type
_entity_poly.pdbx_seq_one_letter_code
_entity_poly.pdbx_strand_id
1 'polypeptide(L)'
;MIEEQEKPWIVVSDIHLGGSECNFIDFREFVSWVDALGTARIEGCEYEIHKPGTVVLLGDALELWDPRDDDRTNTINETLIALSELSGKNYKIVYVAGNHDEDVGEISRLCQKNGANICSGNLDLKVVERQYPETAEVAYEGTFKNIPIVNRMLDRKHLQLDGVTIGPHKYVFMHGHQFDKGQFFHRASRVLGIRFDPIDYFQDLANVSLTKEVGLRFNKTSMIFMGLLAAFVLVLSQFKNATIYSIGGFSLLVASSFFTLTVIPKVVASSNTVIWPKIKNRLHLAAKGLTPQQIAEERYNKEKGKFLNTDVIVFGHTHIPDAYYSKDIQKLFINTGCWVCDKDCPEDQRNTFLYIDDVGPHLLKWDKGGVKCLKHAKDSQCRLYT
;
A
#
# COMPACT_ATOMS: atom_id res chain seq x y z
N MET A 1 1.54 0.72 -42.57
CA MET A 1 2.18 1.13 -41.30
C MET A 1 1.70 0.14 -40.28
N ILE A 2 2.59 -0.66 -39.71
CA ILE A 2 2.25 -1.56 -38.61
C ILE A 2 2.13 -0.62 -37.41
N GLU A 3 0.92 -0.44 -36.87
CA GLU A 3 0.76 0.24 -35.58
C GLU A 3 1.69 -0.44 -34.58
N GLU A 4 2.55 0.35 -33.95
CA GLU A 4 3.42 -0.15 -32.90
C GLU A 4 2.51 -0.63 -31.78
N GLN A 5 2.35 -1.95 -31.67
CA GLN A 5 1.43 -2.58 -30.73
C GLN A 5 1.78 -2.08 -29.33
N GLU A 6 0.79 -1.53 -28.61
CA GLU A 6 1.02 -1.05 -27.26
C GLU A 6 1.56 -2.18 -26.40
N LYS A 7 2.72 -1.95 -25.78
CA LYS A 7 3.35 -2.98 -24.97
C LYS A 7 2.49 -3.31 -23.75
N PRO A 8 2.42 -4.59 -23.33
CA PRO A 8 1.62 -5.02 -22.19
C PRO A 8 1.98 -4.35 -20.86
N TRP A 9 1.07 -4.43 -19.91
CA TRP A 9 1.24 -3.96 -18.54
C TRP A 9 1.25 -5.15 -17.58
N ILE A 10 2.11 -5.09 -16.57
CA ILE A 10 2.10 -6.00 -15.42
C ILE A 10 1.75 -5.20 -14.18
N VAL A 11 0.85 -5.70 -13.35
CA VAL A 11 0.40 -5.05 -12.11
C VAL A 11 0.54 -6.04 -10.96
N VAL A 12 1.19 -5.61 -9.89
CA VAL A 12 1.39 -6.37 -8.65
C VAL A 12 1.01 -5.49 -7.46
N SER A 13 0.42 -6.07 -6.41
CA SER A 13 0.02 -5.36 -5.19
C SER A 13 0.44 -6.14 -3.94
N ASP A 14 0.37 -5.47 -2.78
CA ASP A 14 0.48 -6.10 -1.46
C ASP A 14 1.73 -6.97 -1.34
N ILE A 15 2.88 -6.36 -1.66
CA ILE A 15 4.20 -7.01 -1.63
C ILE A 15 4.76 -6.98 -0.20
N HIS A 16 4.54 -5.87 0.52
CA HIS A 16 5.00 -5.66 1.89
C HIS A 16 6.50 -5.93 2.08
N LEU A 17 7.36 -5.45 1.16
CA LEU A 17 8.82 -5.60 1.26
C LEU A 17 9.31 -5.17 2.65
N GLY A 18 10.14 -6.01 3.26
CA GLY A 18 10.62 -5.84 4.63
C GLY A 18 9.73 -6.43 5.72
N GLY A 19 8.50 -6.85 5.43
CA GLY A 19 7.59 -7.48 6.39
C GLY A 19 7.95 -8.94 6.70
N SER A 20 7.50 -9.46 7.83
CA SER A 20 7.74 -10.88 8.20
C SER A 20 7.00 -11.86 7.30
N GLU A 21 5.86 -11.45 6.76
CA GLU A 21 5.03 -12.25 5.87
C GLU A 21 5.42 -12.10 4.40
N CYS A 22 6.35 -11.20 4.06
CA CYS A 22 6.74 -10.95 2.68
C CYS A 22 7.42 -12.17 2.06
N ASN A 23 6.95 -12.61 0.89
CA ASN A 23 7.62 -13.62 0.08
C ASN A 23 8.69 -12.99 -0.83
N PHE A 24 9.72 -12.39 -0.19
CA PHE A 24 10.71 -11.58 -0.90
C PHE A 24 11.50 -12.38 -1.96
N ILE A 25 11.83 -13.64 -1.67
CA ILE A 25 12.60 -14.49 -2.59
C ILE A 25 11.81 -14.71 -3.88
N ASP A 26 10.55 -15.14 -3.79
CA ASP A 26 9.71 -15.39 -4.96
C ASP A 26 9.45 -14.09 -5.75
N PHE A 27 9.22 -12.96 -5.05
CA PHE A 27 9.03 -11.67 -5.70
C PHE A 27 10.27 -11.22 -6.48
N ARG A 28 11.46 -11.42 -5.90
CA ARG A 28 12.74 -11.12 -6.55
C ARG A 28 12.96 -11.98 -7.80
N GLU A 29 12.66 -13.28 -7.71
CA GLU A 29 12.71 -14.19 -8.86
C GLU A 29 11.70 -13.76 -9.94
N PHE A 30 10.51 -13.33 -9.55
CA PHE A 30 9.51 -12.78 -10.46
C PHE A 30 10.01 -11.52 -11.17
N VAL A 31 10.61 -10.57 -10.46
CA VAL A 31 11.19 -9.35 -11.06
C VAL A 31 12.28 -9.72 -12.08
N SER A 32 13.16 -10.66 -11.71
CA SER A 32 14.20 -11.18 -12.60
C SER A 32 13.61 -11.84 -13.85
N TRP A 33 12.51 -12.58 -13.69
CA TRP A 33 11.77 -13.20 -14.79
C TRP A 33 11.09 -12.16 -15.70
N VAL A 34 10.45 -11.13 -15.15
CA VAL A 34 9.84 -10.04 -15.94
C VAL A 34 10.88 -9.35 -16.82
N ASP A 35 12.09 -9.16 -16.31
CA ASP A 35 13.16 -8.56 -17.11
C ASP A 35 13.66 -9.48 -18.23
N ALA A 36 13.83 -10.78 -17.92
CA ALA A 36 14.25 -11.78 -18.89
C ALA A 36 13.15 -12.15 -19.91
N LEU A 37 11.91 -11.74 -19.67
CA LEU A 37 10.76 -12.07 -20.51
C LEU A 37 10.96 -11.51 -21.92
N GLY A 38 10.96 -12.40 -22.92
CA GLY A 38 10.75 -12.07 -24.32
C GLY A 38 9.29 -12.34 -24.67
N THR A 39 9.01 -13.59 -25.01
CA THR A 39 7.66 -14.15 -25.14
C THR A 39 7.63 -15.47 -24.37
N ALA A 40 6.58 -15.72 -23.59
CA ALA A 40 6.39 -17.00 -22.90
C ALA A 40 4.95 -17.49 -23.05
N ARG A 41 4.78 -18.79 -23.28
CA ARG A 41 3.46 -19.43 -23.29
C ARG A 41 3.09 -19.84 -21.87
N ILE A 42 1.86 -19.53 -21.46
CA ILE A 42 1.41 -19.81 -20.09
C ILE A 42 0.91 -21.25 -19.99
N GLU A 43 1.30 -21.97 -18.94
CA GLU A 43 0.75 -23.29 -18.65
C GLU A 43 -0.74 -23.19 -18.29
N GLY A 44 -1.58 -23.98 -18.97
CA GLY A 44 -3.03 -23.98 -18.76
C GLY A 44 -3.81 -22.88 -19.51
N CYS A 45 -3.13 -22.02 -20.29
CA CYS A 45 -3.79 -21.00 -21.11
C CYS A 45 -3.24 -21.03 -22.55
N GLU A 46 -4.12 -20.84 -23.54
CA GLU A 46 -3.73 -20.72 -24.96
C GLU A 46 -3.21 -19.32 -25.29
N TYR A 47 -2.45 -18.72 -24.37
CA TYR A 47 -2.03 -17.33 -24.45
C TYR A 47 -0.51 -17.18 -24.30
N GLU A 48 0.03 -16.20 -25.02
CA GLU A 48 1.44 -15.81 -24.95
C GLU A 48 1.55 -14.45 -24.26
N ILE A 49 2.42 -14.37 -23.27
CA ILE A 49 2.75 -13.12 -22.59
C ILE A 49 4.03 -12.56 -23.16
N HIS A 50 4.02 -11.24 -23.38
CA HIS A 50 5.16 -10.51 -23.92
C HIS A 50 5.79 -9.62 -22.86
N LYS A 51 7.04 -9.20 -23.13
CA LYS A 51 7.74 -8.21 -22.30
C LYS A 51 6.87 -6.97 -22.08
N PRO A 52 6.64 -6.52 -20.83
CA PRO A 52 5.80 -5.37 -20.58
C PRO A 52 6.49 -4.07 -21.02
N GLY A 53 5.67 -3.07 -21.32
CA GLY A 53 6.09 -1.67 -21.42
C GLY A 53 5.90 -0.91 -20.12
N THR A 54 5.02 -1.39 -19.23
CA THR A 54 4.75 -0.78 -17.93
C THR A 54 4.62 -1.83 -16.83
N VAL A 55 5.24 -1.57 -15.68
CA VAL A 55 5.05 -2.31 -14.43
C VAL A 55 4.38 -1.38 -13.41
N VAL A 56 3.28 -1.81 -12.82
CA VAL A 56 2.55 -1.06 -11.79
C VAL A 56 2.74 -1.75 -10.45
N LEU A 57 3.33 -1.05 -9.49
CA LEU A 57 3.38 -1.44 -8.09
C LEU A 57 2.17 -0.81 -7.39
N LEU A 58 1.12 -1.58 -7.19
CA LEU A 58 -0.21 -1.14 -6.81
C LEU A 58 -0.46 -1.29 -5.31
N GLY A 59 0.05 -0.35 -4.53
CA GLY A 59 -0.23 -0.24 -3.10
C GLY A 59 0.51 -1.26 -2.24
N ASP A 60 0.80 -0.83 -1.01
CA ASP A 60 1.44 -1.61 0.05
C ASP A 60 2.64 -2.44 -0.47
N ALA A 61 3.48 -1.80 -1.29
CA ALA A 61 4.68 -2.45 -1.82
C ALA A 61 5.76 -2.53 -0.74
N LEU A 62 5.77 -1.59 0.22
CA LEU A 62 6.67 -1.56 1.37
C LEU A 62 5.91 -1.81 2.66
N GLU A 63 6.56 -2.47 3.63
CA GLU A 63 6.07 -2.60 4.99
C GLU A 63 6.81 -1.63 5.92
N LEU A 64 6.29 -0.41 6.09
CA LEU A 64 6.86 0.59 7.01
C LEU A 64 6.21 0.56 8.41
N TRP A 65 5.04 -0.09 8.53
CA TRP A 65 4.23 -0.12 9.74
C TRP A 65 4.62 -1.25 10.68
N ASP A 66 4.87 -2.44 10.12
CA ASP A 66 5.25 -3.65 10.86
C ASP A 66 6.45 -4.36 10.20
N PRO A 67 7.61 -3.67 10.08
CA PRO A 67 8.77 -4.27 9.45
C PRO A 67 9.23 -5.49 10.26
N ARG A 68 9.73 -6.51 9.54
CA ARG A 68 10.32 -7.70 10.14
C ARG A 68 11.33 -7.30 11.19
N ASP A 69 11.23 -7.95 12.34
CA ASP A 69 12.08 -7.69 13.51
C ASP A 69 11.98 -6.28 14.12
N ASP A 70 10.91 -5.53 13.85
CA ASP A 70 10.80 -4.10 14.18
C ASP A 70 11.96 -3.28 13.56
N ASP A 71 12.43 -3.66 12.37
CA ASP A 71 13.59 -3.05 11.74
C ASP A 71 13.29 -2.56 10.31
N ARG A 72 13.03 -1.26 10.16
CA ARG A 72 12.87 -0.62 8.83
C ARG A 72 14.09 -0.76 7.91
N THR A 73 15.27 -1.10 8.42
CA THR A 73 16.43 -1.45 7.58
C THR A 73 16.14 -2.68 6.72
N ASN A 74 15.31 -3.62 7.18
CA ASN A 74 14.85 -4.73 6.34
C ASN A 74 14.05 -4.22 5.14
N THR A 75 13.08 -3.33 5.38
CA THR A 75 12.30 -2.68 4.32
C THR A 75 13.19 -1.93 3.34
N ILE A 76 14.12 -1.11 3.84
CA ILE A 76 15.05 -0.36 2.99
C ILE A 76 15.90 -1.33 2.14
N ASN A 77 16.50 -2.36 2.75
CA ASN A 77 17.37 -3.29 2.04
C ASN A 77 16.61 -4.05 0.94
N GLU A 78 15.47 -4.65 1.25
CA GLU A 78 14.67 -5.40 0.27
C GLU A 78 14.14 -4.50 -0.85
N THR A 79 13.73 -3.28 -0.51
CA THR A 79 13.31 -2.26 -1.49
C THR A 79 14.44 -1.88 -2.43
N LEU A 80 15.62 -1.57 -1.89
CA LEU A 80 16.76 -1.17 -2.71
C LEU A 80 17.19 -2.30 -3.65
N ILE A 81 17.16 -3.56 -3.19
CA ILE A 81 17.45 -4.72 -4.04
C ILE A 81 16.40 -4.82 -5.16
N ALA A 82 15.11 -4.85 -4.84
CA ALA A 82 14.04 -4.98 -5.83
C ALA A 82 14.06 -3.83 -6.84
N LEU A 83 14.18 -2.57 -6.38
CA LEU A 83 14.28 -1.41 -7.25
C LEU A 83 15.55 -1.42 -8.10
N SER A 84 16.68 -1.92 -7.59
CA SER A 84 17.91 -2.03 -8.38
C SER A 84 17.76 -3.03 -9.53
N GLU A 85 17.05 -4.14 -9.31
CA GLU A 85 16.76 -5.13 -10.35
C GLU A 85 15.75 -4.60 -11.38
N LEU A 86 14.84 -3.73 -10.95
CA LEU A 86 13.94 -2.99 -11.82
C LEU A 86 14.62 -1.80 -12.53
N SER A 87 15.79 -1.34 -12.06
CA SER A 87 16.48 -0.16 -12.59
C SER A 87 17.25 -0.44 -13.89
N GLY A 88 17.22 0.52 -14.83
CA GLY A 88 17.93 0.40 -16.11
C GLY A 88 17.25 -0.45 -17.17
N LYS A 89 15.93 -0.65 -17.06
CA LYS A 89 15.14 -1.51 -17.94
C LYS A 89 14.27 -0.71 -18.91
N ASN A 90 13.91 -1.32 -20.03
CA ASN A 90 13.11 -0.71 -21.11
C ASN A 90 11.59 -0.74 -20.84
N TYR A 91 11.18 -0.49 -19.59
CA TYR A 91 9.77 -0.34 -19.21
C TYR A 91 9.61 0.74 -18.14
N LYS A 92 8.43 1.35 -18.13
CA LYS A 92 8.01 2.36 -17.16
C LYS A 92 7.56 1.69 -15.87
N ILE A 93 7.83 2.32 -14.73
CA ILE A 93 7.33 1.90 -13.42
C ILE A 93 6.33 2.93 -12.92
N VAL A 94 5.11 2.50 -12.61
CA VAL A 94 4.11 3.31 -11.92
C VAL A 94 3.95 2.78 -10.51
N TYR A 95 4.38 3.56 -9.52
CA TYR A 95 4.24 3.25 -8.12
C TYR A 95 3.00 3.95 -7.58
N VAL A 96 1.97 3.20 -7.21
CA VAL A 96 0.75 3.71 -6.58
C VAL A 96 0.87 3.47 -5.08
N ALA A 97 1.08 4.53 -4.30
CA ALA A 97 1.24 4.38 -2.85
C ALA A 97 -0.06 3.90 -2.19
N GLY A 98 0.06 2.89 -1.34
CA GLY A 98 -0.96 2.41 -0.42
C GLY A 98 -0.91 3.12 0.92
N ASN A 99 -1.38 2.45 1.97
CA ASN A 99 -1.36 3.01 3.33
C ASN A 99 -0.10 2.63 4.09
N HIS A 100 0.55 1.50 3.79
CA HIS A 100 1.80 1.08 4.45
C HIS A 100 3.03 1.84 3.94
N ASP A 101 2.92 2.56 2.82
CA ASP A 101 4.01 3.24 2.12
C ASP A 101 3.63 4.69 1.72
N GLU A 102 2.71 5.32 2.47
CA GLU A 102 2.25 6.70 2.23
C GLU A 102 3.39 7.72 2.24
N ASP A 103 4.45 7.47 3.02
CA ASP A 103 5.65 8.31 3.09
C ASP A 103 6.37 8.43 1.74
N VAL A 104 6.28 7.41 0.87
CA VAL A 104 6.87 7.43 -0.47
C VAL A 104 6.22 8.53 -1.33
N GLY A 105 4.90 8.73 -1.19
CA GLY A 105 4.18 9.80 -1.85
C GLY A 105 4.60 11.19 -1.36
N GLU A 106 4.83 11.34 -0.05
CA GLU A 106 5.33 12.59 0.53
C GLU A 106 6.75 12.92 0.05
N ILE A 107 7.66 11.94 0.09
CA ILE A 107 9.03 12.09 -0.40
C ILE A 107 9.02 12.49 -1.88
N SER A 108 8.18 11.84 -2.70
CA SER A 108 8.02 12.18 -4.12
C SER A 108 7.67 13.65 -4.32
N ARG A 109 6.67 14.16 -3.58
CA ARG A 109 6.26 15.56 -3.67
C ARG A 109 7.37 16.51 -3.25
N LEU A 110 8.12 16.19 -2.19
CA LEU A 110 9.25 17.00 -1.74
C LEU A 110 10.38 17.03 -2.77
N CYS A 111 10.71 15.89 -3.37
CA CYS A 111 11.70 15.80 -4.45
C CYS A 111 11.29 16.69 -5.64
N GLN A 112 10.07 16.53 -6.16
CA GLN A 112 9.56 17.31 -7.28
C GLN A 112 9.58 18.82 -7.00
N LYS A 113 9.14 19.23 -5.79
CA LYS A 113 9.17 20.63 -5.37
C LYS A 113 10.58 21.22 -5.37
N ASN A 114 11.59 20.40 -5.09
CA ASN A 114 12.99 20.81 -5.07
C ASN A 114 13.69 20.61 -6.42
N GLY A 115 12.95 20.27 -7.49
CA GLY A 115 13.51 19.98 -8.80
C GLY A 115 14.38 18.72 -8.84
N ALA A 116 14.22 17.84 -7.86
CA ALA A 116 14.90 16.56 -7.77
C ALA A 116 13.96 15.41 -8.17
N ASN A 117 14.51 14.35 -8.74
CA ASN A 117 13.78 13.10 -8.95
C ASN A 117 14.15 12.14 -7.81
N ILE A 118 13.17 11.34 -7.35
CA ILE A 118 13.43 10.29 -6.33
C ILE A 118 14.50 9.32 -6.81
N CYS A 119 14.58 9.10 -8.12
CA CYS A 119 15.61 8.29 -8.75
C CYS A 119 16.37 9.12 -9.77
N SER A 120 17.66 9.34 -9.52
CA SER A 120 18.61 9.86 -10.51
C SER A 120 19.23 8.69 -11.25
N GLY A 121 18.67 8.31 -12.41
CA GLY A 121 19.16 7.19 -13.24
C GLY A 121 18.25 6.89 -14.42
N ASN A 122 18.51 5.80 -15.15
CA ASN A 122 17.66 5.31 -16.26
C ASN A 122 16.34 4.66 -15.79
N LEU A 123 15.83 5.05 -14.63
CA LEU A 123 14.60 4.51 -14.07
C LEU A 123 13.45 5.48 -14.35
N ASP A 124 12.54 5.11 -15.25
CA ASP A 124 11.30 5.84 -15.51
C ASP A 124 10.27 5.48 -14.41
N LEU A 125 10.44 6.06 -13.22
CA LEU A 125 9.57 5.84 -12.06
C LEU A 125 8.60 7.02 -11.91
N LYS A 126 7.31 6.73 -12.01
CA LYS A 126 6.22 7.64 -11.66
C LYS A 126 5.59 7.20 -10.34
N VAL A 127 5.75 8.00 -9.29
CA VAL A 127 5.05 7.79 -8.01
C VAL A 127 3.78 8.61 -7.98
N VAL A 128 2.65 7.95 -7.67
CA VAL A 128 1.34 8.58 -7.48
C VAL A 128 0.72 8.16 -6.16
N GLU A 129 -0.10 9.04 -5.61
CA GLU A 129 -0.77 8.76 -4.34
C GLU A 129 -2.09 8.03 -4.56
N ARG A 130 -2.22 6.82 -3.99
CA ARG A 130 -3.47 6.05 -3.81
C ARG A 130 -4.20 5.57 -5.06
N GLN A 131 -4.06 6.25 -6.18
CA GLN A 131 -4.68 5.88 -7.45
C GLN A 131 -3.89 6.38 -8.66
N TYR A 132 -4.00 5.64 -9.75
CA TYR A 132 -3.51 5.97 -11.08
C TYR A 132 -4.62 5.73 -12.12
N PRO A 133 -4.84 6.64 -13.06
CA PRO A 133 -4.22 7.97 -13.17
C PRO A 133 -4.63 8.89 -12.01
N GLU A 134 -3.89 9.98 -11.84
CA GLU A 134 -4.18 10.99 -10.82
C GLU A 134 -5.40 11.82 -11.25
N THR A 135 -6.26 12.21 -10.31
CA THR A 135 -7.27 13.25 -10.60
C THR A 135 -6.55 14.53 -11.01
N ALA A 136 -7.04 15.23 -12.03
CA ALA A 136 -6.46 16.51 -12.47
C ALA A 136 -6.36 17.58 -11.35
N GLU A 137 -7.02 17.37 -10.21
CA GLU A 137 -6.90 18.18 -8.99
C GLU A 137 -5.58 18.00 -8.19
N VAL A 138 -4.69 17.08 -8.59
CA VAL A 138 -3.39 16.84 -7.91
C VAL A 138 -2.20 17.41 -8.69
N ALA A 139 -2.39 17.79 -9.95
CA ALA A 139 -1.37 18.46 -10.73
C ALA A 139 -1.40 19.99 -10.45
N TYR A 140 -0.47 20.44 -9.61
CA TYR A 140 -0.10 21.86 -9.36
C TYR A 140 -1.11 22.76 -8.61
N GLU A 141 -0.75 23.18 -7.39
CA GLU A 141 -0.19 24.54 -7.20
C GLU A 141 0.32 24.74 -5.76
N GLY A 142 1.61 25.06 -5.67
CA GLY A 142 2.22 25.57 -4.46
C GLY A 142 1.73 26.98 -4.17
N THR A 143 1.08 27.17 -3.03
CA THR A 143 1.13 28.40 -2.21
C THR A 143 0.41 28.13 -0.90
N PHE A 144 1.13 27.57 0.07
CA PHE A 144 0.73 27.65 1.47
C PHE A 144 1.03 29.06 1.98
N LYS A 145 0.04 29.94 1.88
CA LYS A 145 -0.22 31.07 2.78
C LYS A 145 -1.49 31.77 2.31
N ASN A 146 -2.57 31.65 3.10
CA ASN A 146 -3.78 32.48 3.07
C ASN A 146 -4.93 32.12 2.09
N ILE A 147 -5.47 30.89 2.12
CA ILE A 147 -6.83 30.66 1.61
C ILE A 147 -7.68 29.92 2.66
N PRO A 148 -8.88 30.41 3.02
CA PRO A 148 -9.79 29.72 3.93
C PRO A 148 -10.23 28.36 3.38
N ILE A 149 -10.20 27.34 4.26
CA ILE A 149 -10.50 25.92 4.04
C ILE A 149 -11.88 25.66 3.37
N VAL A 150 -12.77 26.65 3.36
CA VAL A 150 -14.17 26.53 2.93
C VAL A 150 -14.34 26.43 1.40
N ASN A 151 -13.43 26.97 0.59
CA ASN A 151 -13.59 26.96 -0.87
C ASN A 151 -13.17 25.64 -1.56
N ARG A 152 -12.49 24.71 -0.89
CA ARG A 152 -12.09 23.41 -1.49
C ARG A 152 -13.23 22.39 -1.63
N MET A 153 -14.36 22.59 -0.94
CA MET A 153 -15.49 21.64 -1.01
C MET A 153 -16.48 21.95 -2.14
N LEU A 154 -16.45 23.15 -2.73
CA LEU A 154 -17.54 23.61 -3.59
C LEU A 154 -17.33 23.38 -5.11
N ASP A 155 -16.10 23.16 -5.60
CA ASP A 155 -15.84 22.95 -7.04
C ASP A 155 -15.64 21.48 -7.47
N ARG A 156 -15.70 20.53 -6.53
CA ARG A 156 -15.41 19.10 -6.77
C ARG A 156 -16.47 18.33 -7.56
N LYS A 157 -17.59 18.97 -7.94
CA LYS A 157 -18.71 18.27 -8.59
C LYS A 157 -18.45 17.93 -10.07
N HIS A 158 -17.32 18.32 -10.66
CA HIS A 158 -17.13 18.25 -12.12
C HIS A 158 -15.80 17.67 -12.61
N LEU A 159 -14.87 17.27 -11.75
CA LEU A 159 -13.61 16.65 -12.18
C LEU A 159 -13.79 15.14 -12.37
N GLN A 160 -14.08 14.75 -13.61
CA GLN A 160 -14.11 13.35 -14.04
C GLN A 160 -12.68 12.82 -14.10
N LEU A 161 -12.41 11.69 -13.44
CA LEU A 161 -11.16 10.95 -13.60
C LEU A 161 -11.28 10.11 -14.87
N ASP A 162 -10.44 10.36 -15.87
CA ASP A 162 -10.37 9.52 -17.05
C ASP A 162 -9.34 8.41 -16.87
N GLY A 163 -9.74 7.15 -17.05
CA GLY A 163 -8.86 5.99 -16.94
C GLY A 163 -7.80 5.97 -18.06
N VAL A 164 -6.76 5.16 -17.86
CA VAL A 164 -5.76 4.92 -18.91
C VAL A 164 -6.29 3.86 -19.86
N THR A 165 -6.29 4.17 -21.16
CA THR A 165 -6.64 3.21 -22.21
C THR A 165 -5.49 2.20 -22.37
N ILE A 166 -5.81 0.92 -22.32
CA ILE A 166 -4.92 -0.19 -22.68
C ILE A 166 -5.75 -1.13 -23.55
N GLY A 167 -5.38 -1.24 -24.83
CA GLY A 167 -6.23 -1.95 -25.79
C GLY A 167 -7.63 -1.32 -25.88
N PRO A 168 -8.72 -2.11 -25.85
CA PRO A 168 -10.09 -1.60 -25.99
C PRO A 168 -10.69 -1.03 -24.69
N HIS A 169 -9.96 -1.03 -23.57
CA HIS A 169 -10.54 -0.71 -22.25
C HIS A 169 -9.83 0.42 -21.52
N LYS A 170 -10.59 1.15 -20.72
CA LYS A 170 -10.09 2.17 -19.79
C LYS A 170 -9.94 1.61 -18.39
N TYR A 171 -8.73 1.69 -17.84
CA TYR A 171 -8.38 1.17 -16.52
C TYR A 171 -8.15 2.29 -15.51
N VAL A 172 -8.56 2.04 -14.27
CA VAL A 172 -8.12 2.78 -13.09
C VAL A 172 -7.50 1.79 -12.11
N PHE A 173 -6.33 2.13 -11.60
CA PHE A 173 -5.59 1.38 -10.61
C PHE A 173 -5.69 2.12 -9.28
N MET A 174 -6.12 1.45 -8.22
CA MET A 174 -6.18 2.05 -6.88
C MET A 174 -5.73 1.06 -5.82
N HIS A 175 -5.15 1.53 -4.73
CA HIS A 175 -4.70 0.63 -3.66
C HIS A 175 -5.80 -0.31 -3.17
N GLY A 176 -6.99 0.22 -2.86
CA GLY A 176 -8.13 -0.59 -2.39
C GLY A 176 -8.46 -0.35 -0.90
N HIS A 177 -7.55 0.24 -0.13
CA HIS A 177 -7.86 0.76 1.22
C HIS A 177 -9.06 1.72 1.23
N GLN A 178 -9.39 2.36 0.09
CA GLN A 178 -10.61 3.15 -0.12
C GLN A 178 -11.92 2.39 0.17
N PHE A 179 -11.89 1.05 0.19
CA PHE A 179 -13.04 0.18 0.49
C PHE A 179 -13.19 -0.14 1.99
N ASP A 180 -12.22 0.22 2.83
CA ASP A 180 -12.33 0.07 4.28
C ASP A 180 -13.43 0.98 4.84
N LYS A 181 -14.25 0.42 5.74
CA LYS A 181 -15.16 1.20 6.57
C LYS A 181 -14.37 1.83 7.72
N GLY A 182 -14.81 2.98 8.19
CA GLY A 182 -14.23 3.58 9.41
C GLY A 182 -12.85 4.23 9.21
N GLN A 183 -12.59 4.82 8.04
CA GLN A 183 -11.40 5.67 7.77
C GLN A 183 -11.43 7.00 8.56
N PHE A 184 -11.55 6.95 9.89
CA PHE A 184 -11.70 8.12 10.76
C PHE A 184 -10.48 9.04 10.69
N PHE A 185 -9.27 8.48 10.87
CA PHE A 185 -8.03 9.25 10.82
C PHE A 185 -7.84 9.92 9.46
N HIS A 186 -8.16 9.24 8.36
CA HIS A 186 -8.16 9.85 7.03
C HIS A 186 -9.10 11.05 6.90
N ARG A 187 -10.31 10.96 7.47
CA ARG A 187 -11.27 12.09 7.50
C ARG A 187 -10.71 13.22 8.35
N ALA A 188 -10.11 12.92 9.50
CA ALA A 188 -9.48 13.91 10.37
C ALA A 188 -8.31 14.61 9.64
N SER A 189 -7.41 13.86 9.01
CA SER A 189 -6.31 14.41 8.22
C SER A 189 -6.80 15.37 7.14
N ARG A 190 -7.90 15.04 6.45
CA ARG A 190 -8.50 15.91 5.44
C ARG A 190 -9.09 17.19 6.01
N VAL A 191 -9.71 17.13 7.19
CA VAL A 191 -10.27 18.31 7.87
C VAL A 191 -9.16 19.22 8.37
N LEU A 192 -8.10 18.64 8.94
CA LEU A 192 -6.98 19.38 9.51
C LEU A 192 -6.01 19.91 8.44
N GLY A 193 -6.06 19.37 7.22
CA GLY A 193 -5.12 19.73 6.15
C GLY A 193 -3.68 19.28 6.43
N ILE A 194 -3.48 18.45 7.45
CA ILE A 194 -2.21 17.85 7.87
C ILE A 194 -2.42 16.35 8.06
N ARG A 195 -1.35 15.56 7.90
CA ARG A 195 -1.40 14.11 8.20
C ARG A 195 -1.63 13.92 9.69
N PHE A 196 -2.77 13.33 10.05
CA PHE A 196 -3.12 12.95 11.41
C PHE A 196 -3.33 11.44 11.48
N ASP A 197 -2.22 10.72 11.62
CA ASP A 197 -2.21 9.29 11.90
C ASP A 197 -1.43 9.06 13.20
N PRO A 198 -2.12 8.96 14.35
CA PRO A 198 -1.44 8.77 15.63
C PRO A 198 -0.73 7.42 15.72
N ILE A 199 -1.18 6.41 14.97
CA ILE A 199 -0.57 5.08 14.98
C ILE A 199 0.79 5.16 14.29
N ASP A 200 0.81 5.76 13.09
CA ASP A 200 2.03 6.00 12.33
C ASP A 200 3.05 6.83 13.12
N TYR A 201 2.59 7.89 13.80
CA TYR A 201 3.43 8.69 14.70
C TYR A 201 4.11 7.86 15.81
N PHE A 202 3.37 6.98 16.46
CA PHE A 202 3.94 6.10 17.49
C PHE A 202 4.86 5.04 16.89
N GLN A 203 4.57 4.54 15.68
CA GLN A 203 5.46 3.63 14.95
C GLN A 203 6.78 4.32 14.58
N ASP A 204 6.76 5.57 14.15
CA ASP A 204 7.97 6.35 13.87
C ASP A 204 8.83 6.52 15.13
N LEU A 205 8.23 6.93 16.24
CA LEU A 205 8.92 7.04 17.52
C LEU A 205 9.48 5.70 18.01
N ALA A 206 8.76 4.60 17.76
CA ALA A 206 9.21 3.25 18.08
C ALA A 206 10.41 2.81 17.22
N ASN A 207 10.59 3.37 16.03
CA ASN A 207 11.65 3.02 15.08
C ASN A 207 12.88 3.94 15.14
N VAL A 208 12.89 4.98 15.98
CA VAL A 208 14.11 5.78 16.24
C VAL A 208 15.20 4.88 16.83
N SER A 209 16.47 5.08 16.41
CA SER A 209 17.61 4.21 16.76
C SER A 209 17.70 3.86 18.24
N LEU A 210 17.47 4.84 19.13
CA LEU A 210 17.48 4.63 20.58
C LEU A 210 16.37 3.67 21.04
N THR A 211 15.13 3.91 20.62
CA THR A 211 13.98 3.09 20.99
C THR A 211 14.09 1.68 20.40
N LYS A 212 14.60 1.56 19.18
CA LYS A 212 14.89 0.30 18.50
C LYS A 212 15.93 -0.53 19.27
N GLU A 213 17.06 0.07 19.65
CA GLU A 213 18.11 -0.63 20.38
C GLU A 213 17.62 -1.11 21.76
N VAL A 214 16.83 -0.30 22.45
CA VAL A 214 16.16 -0.70 23.69
C VAL A 214 15.19 -1.87 23.43
N GLY A 215 14.37 -1.78 22.38
CA GLY A 215 13.45 -2.85 21.93
C GLY A 215 14.12 -4.21 21.72
N LEU A 216 15.22 -4.22 20.96
CA LEU A 216 15.97 -5.43 20.63
C LEU A 216 16.56 -6.10 21.87
N ARG A 217 17.05 -5.30 22.85
CA ARG A 217 17.62 -5.82 24.10
C ARG A 217 16.59 -6.51 25.00
N PHE A 218 15.32 -6.11 24.92
CA PHE A 218 14.22 -6.69 25.72
C PHE A 218 13.46 -7.80 24.98
N ASN A 219 14.08 -8.43 23.97
CA ASN A 219 13.60 -9.65 23.30
C ASN A 219 12.17 -9.55 22.74
N LYS A 220 11.78 -8.38 22.21
CA LYS A 220 10.49 -8.09 21.54
C LYS A 220 9.21 -8.35 22.37
N THR A 221 9.31 -8.79 23.62
CA THR A 221 8.13 -9.11 24.42
C THR A 221 7.42 -7.83 24.85
N SER A 222 6.32 -7.50 24.19
CA SER A 222 5.39 -6.42 24.56
C SER A 222 5.01 -6.46 26.05
N MET A 223 5.01 -7.64 26.67
CA MET A 223 4.79 -7.85 28.10
C MET A 223 5.82 -7.15 29.00
N ILE A 224 7.08 -7.07 28.59
CA ILE A 224 8.12 -6.36 29.37
C ILE A 224 7.82 -4.87 29.36
N PHE A 225 7.47 -4.30 28.20
CA PHE A 225 7.11 -2.90 28.09
C PHE A 225 5.82 -2.56 28.83
N MET A 226 4.83 -3.45 28.83
CA MET A 226 3.62 -3.31 29.64
C MET A 226 3.92 -3.37 31.15
N GLY A 227 4.80 -4.28 31.58
CA GLY A 227 5.25 -4.37 32.97
C GLY A 227 6.04 -3.13 33.40
N LEU A 228 6.92 -2.63 32.54
CA LEU A 228 7.63 -1.37 32.75
C LEU A 228 6.66 -0.19 32.86
N LEU A 229 5.62 -0.15 32.01
CA LEU A 229 4.61 0.91 32.03
C LEU A 229 3.81 0.87 33.35
N ALA A 230 3.40 -0.32 33.79
CA ALA A 230 2.73 -0.50 35.07
C ALA A 230 3.62 -0.07 36.24
N ALA A 231 4.89 -0.49 36.25
CA ALA A 231 5.86 -0.09 37.28
C ALA A 231 6.08 1.42 37.29
N PHE A 232 6.18 2.05 36.12
CA PHE A 232 6.32 3.49 35.98
C PHE A 232 5.11 4.25 36.52
N VAL A 233 3.89 3.80 36.19
CA VAL A 233 2.64 4.38 36.75
C VAL A 233 2.59 4.23 38.27
N LEU A 234 3.01 3.08 38.81
CA LEU A 234 3.09 2.85 40.25
C LEU A 234 4.09 3.82 40.90
N VAL A 235 5.29 4.00 40.32
CA VAL A 235 6.27 4.97 40.81
C VAL A 235 5.68 6.38 40.78
N LEU A 236 5.10 6.83 39.67
CA LEU A 236 4.44 8.13 39.59
C LEU A 236 3.36 8.32 40.66
N SER A 237 2.61 7.27 40.99
CA SER A 237 1.58 7.32 42.03
C SER A 237 2.15 7.59 43.43
N GLN A 238 3.35 7.09 43.74
CA GLN A 238 4.01 7.30 45.03
C GLN A 238 4.60 8.71 45.17
N PHE A 239 4.92 9.36 44.05
CA PHE A 239 5.57 10.68 44.01
C PHE A 239 4.63 11.84 43.67
N LYS A 240 3.30 11.65 43.76
CA LYS A 240 2.30 12.69 43.44
C LYS A 240 2.49 14.03 44.16
N ASN A 241 3.15 14.03 45.33
CA ASN A 241 3.38 15.22 46.15
C ASN A 241 4.80 15.79 46.04
N ALA A 242 5.67 15.22 45.19
CA ALA A 242 7.03 15.74 45.02
C ALA A 242 6.99 17.06 44.22
N THR A 243 7.56 18.12 44.79
CA THR A 243 7.72 19.41 44.08
C THR A 243 8.74 19.27 42.95
N ILE A 244 8.39 19.78 41.76
CA ILE A 244 9.22 19.74 40.54
C ILE A 244 10.60 20.41 40.74
N TYR A 245 10.69 21.37 41.67
CA TYR A 245 11.93 22.09 42.00
C TYR A 245 12.89 21.31 42.90
N SER A 246 12.50 20.15 43.42
CA SER A 246 13.42 19.27 44.13
C SER A 246 14.25 18.45 43.14
N ILE A 247 15.47 18.06 43.52
CA ILE A 247 16.30 17.15 42.71
C ILE A 247 15.54 15.88 42.35
N GLY A 248 14.79 15.31 43.31
CA GLY A 248 13.95 14.14 43.08
C GLY A 248 12.82 14.39 42.06
N GLY A 249 12.16 15.55 42.15
CA GLY A 249 11.11 15.94 41.18
C GLY A 249 11.66 16.14 39.77
N PHE A 250 12.83 16.79 39.63
CA PHE A 250 13.48 16.96 38.34
C PHE A 250 13.96 15.63 37.74
N SER A 251 14.60 14.76 38.54
CA SER A 251 15.00 13.42 38.09
C SER A 251 13.80 12.58 37.65
N LEU A 252 12.68 12.65 38.37
CA LEU A 252 11.44 11.98 37.98
C LEU A 252 10.90 12.54 36.66
N LEU A 253 10.94 13.85 36.44
CA LEU A 253 10.53 14.46 35.17
C LEU A 253 11.37 13.97 33.99
N VAL A 254 12.70 13.93 34.14
CA VAL A 254 13.61 13.45 33.09
C VAL A 254 13.38 11.97 32.81
N ALA A 255 13.31 11.14 33.85
CA ALA A 255 13.03 9.71 33.72
C ALA A 255 11.65 9.47 33.07
N SER A 256 10.64 10.25 33.44
CA SER A 256 9.29 10.18 32.88
C SER A 256 9.25 10.56 31.41
N SER A 257 9.99 11.60 31.04
CA SER A 257 10.11 12.04 29.65
C SER A 257 10.79 10.96 28.80
N PHE A 258 11.91 10.41 29.29
CA PHE A 258 12.60 9.30 28.64
C PHE A 258 11.69 8.08 28.48
N PHE A 259 10.98 7.70 29.53
CA PHE A 259 10.05 6.58 29.52
C PHE A 259 8.91 6.78 28.53
N THR A 260 8.32 7.99 28.53
CA THR A 260 7.24 8.38 27.63
C THR A 260 7.69 8.35 26.17
N LEU A 261 8.93 8.74 25.88
CA LEU A 261 9.45 8.78 24.51
C LEU A 261 9.96 7.42 24.00
N THR A 262 10.26 6.47 24.88
CA THR A 262 10.83 5.17 24.49
C THR A 262 9.87 4.00 24.67
N VAL A 263 9.22 3.90 25.83
CA VAL A 263 8.39 2.73 26.17
C VAL A 263 6.97 2.85 25.64
N ILE A 264 6.33 4.02 25.79
CA ILE A 264 4.94 4.19 25.33
C ILE A 264 4.81 3.96 23.81
N PRO A 265 5.66 4.51 22.94
CA PRO A 265 5.58 4.26 21.50
C PRO A 265 5.67 2.77 21.16
N LYS A 266 6.59 2.03 21.81
CA LYS A 266 6.70 0.58 21.62
C LYS A 266 5.46 -0.18 22.09
N VAL A 267 4.92 0.16 23.25
CA VAL A 267 3.66 -0.44 23.73
C VAL A 267 2.53 -0.20 22.73
N VAL A 268 2.39 1.04 22.24
CA VAL A 268 1.33 1.40 21.29
C VAL A 268 1.55 0.69 19.96
N ALA A 269 2.76 0.70 19.40
CA ALA A 269 3.09 0.02 18.15
C ALA A 269 2.82 -1.49 18.23
N SER A 270 3.33 -2.17 19.27
CA SER A 270 3.07 -3.61 19.48
C SER A 270 1.61 -3.92 19.79
N SER A 271 0.90 -3.04 20.50
CA SER A 271 -0.53 -3.22 20.76
C SER A 271 -1.33 -3.03 19.48
N ASN A 272 -0.92 -2.11 18.60
CA ASN A 272 -1.56 -1.88 17.33
C ASN A 272 -1.50 -3.15 16.47
N THR A 273 -0.33 -3.78 16.31
CA THR A 273 -0.19 -5.01 15.49
C THR A 273 -1.00 -6.19 16.04
N VAL A 274 -1.19 -6.29 17.36
CA VAL A 274 -1.91 -7.41 17.98
C VAL A 274 -3.42 -7.16 18.16
N ILE A 275 -3.81 -5.96 18.57
CA ILE A 275 -5.18 -5.63 18.99
C ILE A 275 -5.98 -5.03 17.84
N TRP A 276 -5.38 -4.13 17.06
CA TRP A 276 -6.13 -3.37 16.06
C TRP A 276 -6.68 -4.22 14.91
N PRO A 277 -5.94 -5.20 14.34
CA PRO A 277 -6.50 -6.14 13.37
C PRO A 277 -7.71 -6.90 13.93
N LYS A 278 -7.64 -7.35 15.19
CA LYS A 278 -8.76 -8.06 15.85
C LYS A 278 -9.99 -7.17 15.99
N ILE A 279 -9.81 -5.90 16.35
CA ILE A 279 -10.90 -4.93 16.45
C ILE A 279 -11.49 -4.64 15.07
N LYS A 280 -10.66 -4.33 14.07
CA LYS A 280 -11.09 -4.06 12.70
C LYS A 280 -11.89 -5.22 12.12
N ASN A 281 -11.41 -6.45 12.29
CA ASN A 281 -12.07 -7.65 11.81
C ASN A 281 -13.41 -7.89 12.53
N ARG A 282 -13.44 -7.74 13.86
CA ARG A 282 -14.68 -7.89 14.65
C ARG A 282 -15.75 -6.86 14.29
N LEU A 283 -15.33 -5.65 13.91
CA LEU A 283 -16.24 -4.58 13.48
C LEU A 283 -16.50 -4.57 11.97
N HIS A 284 -16.01 -5.57 11.23
CA HIS A 284 -16.10 -5.67 9.77
C HIS A 284 -15.65 -4.39 9.04
N LEU A 285 -14.64 -3.71 9.60
CA LEU A 285 -14.14 -2.44 9.08
C LEU A 285 -13.18 -2.65 7.90
N ALA A 286 -12.33 -3.68 7.96
CA ALA A 286 -11.39 -3.99 6.89
C ALA A 286 -12.08 -4.61 5.66
N ALA A 287 -11.55 -4.29 4.48
CA ALA A 287 -11.89 -4.94 3.22
C ALA A 287 -11.01 -6.18 2.92
N LYS A 288 -9.97 -6.40 3.73
CA LYS A 288 -9.13 -7.61 3.70
C LYS A 288 -9.97 -8.87 3.77
N GLY A 289 -9.69 -9.83 2.89
CA GLY A 289 -10.41 -11.10 2.76
C GLY A 289 -11.73 -11.02 1.98
N LEU A 290 -12.15 -9.84 1.48
CA LEU A 290 -13.35 -9.72 0.66
C LEU A 290 -13.05 -9.97 -0.82
N THR A 291 -13.96 -10.65 -1.52
CA THR A 291 -13.85 -10.83 -2.96
C THR A 291 -14.21 -9.54 -3.72
N PRO A 292 -13.76 -9.37 -4.98
CA PRO A 292 -14.21 -8.28 -5.85
C PRO A 292 -15.72 -8.15 -5.98
N GLN A 293 -16.47 -9.26 -5.90
CA GLN A 293 -17.93 -9.22 -5.84
C GLN A 293 -18.42 -8.48 -4.60
N GLN A 294 -17.95 -8.88 -3.41
CA GLN A 294 -18.33 -8.23 -2.16
C GLN A 294 -17.89 -6.76 -2.13
N ILE A 295 -16.73 -6.44 -2.72
CA ILE A 295 -16.30 -5.05 -2.88
C ILE A 295 -17.29 -4.26 -3.73
N ALA A 296 -17.64 -4.76 -4.92
CA ALA A 296 -18.55 -4.08 -5.83
C ALA A 296 -19.96 -3.90 -5.23
N GLU A 297 -20.46 -4.91 -4.52
CA GLU A 297 -21.84 -4.93 -4.03
C GLU A 297 -22.00 -4.22 -2.67
N GLU A 298 -21.02 -4.33 -1.77
CA GLU A 298 -21.17 -3.89 -0.38
C GLU A 298 -20.29 -2.70 0.03
N ARG A 299 -19.17 -2.47 -0.67
CA ARG A 299 -18.15 -1.49 -0.25
C ARG A 299 -17.99 -0.34 -1.23
N TYR A 300 -18.25 -0.58 -2.51
CA TYR A 300 -18.08 0.42 -3.55
C TYR A 300 -19.10 1.55 -3.41
N ASN A 301 -18.60 2.79 -3.32
CA ASN A 301 -19.46 3.96 -3.29
C ASN A 301 -19.86 4.35 -4.72
N LYS A 302 -21.04 3.89 -5.16
CA LYS A 302 -21.57 4.13 -6.50
C LYS A 302 -21.63 5.63 -6.87
N GLU A 303 -21.97 6.50 -5.91
CA GLU A 303 -22.05 7.96 -6.15
C GLU A 303 -20.68 8.57 -6.45
N LYS A 304 -19.62 8.16 -5.74
CA LYS A 304 -18.25 8.57 -6.07
C LYS A 304 -17.77 7.94 -7.38
N GLY A 305 -18.21 6.72 -7.66
CA GLY A 305 -17.87 5.97 -8.87
C GLY A 305 -18.35 6.61 -10.17
N LYS A 306 -19.41 7.42 -10.14
CA LYS A 306 -19.95 8.14 -11.31
C LYS A 306 -18.94 9.10 -11.95
N PHE A 307 -17.97 9.57 -11.18
CA PHE A 307 -16.92 10.46 -11.67
C PHE A 307 -15.71 9.70 -12.25
N LEU A 308 -15.72 8.37 -12.27
CA LEU A 308 -14.66 7.55 -12.85
C LEU A 308 -15.08 7.11 -14.26
N ASN A 309 -14.46 7.68 -15.29
CA ASN A 309 -14.60 7.24 -16.67
C ASN A 309 -13.67 6.06 -16.94
N THR A 310 -14.14 4.86 -16.67
CA THR A 310 -13.36 3.62 -16.72
C THR A 310 -14.26 2.41 -16.86
N ASP A 311 -13.77 1.39 -17.55
CA ASP A 311 -14.42 0.10 -17.72
C ASP A 311 -13.97 -0.87 -16.62
N VAL A 312 -12.70 -0.77 -16.21
CA VAL A 312 -12.05 -1.72 -15.31
C VAL A 312 -11.40 -1.01 -14.11
N ILE A 313 -11.78 -1.42 -12.91
CA ILE A 313 -11.17 -1.00 -11.65
C ILE A 313 -10.24 -2.13 -11.17
N VAL A 314 -8.95 -1.86 -11.16
CA VAL A 314 -7.90 -2.75 -10.65
C VAL A 314 -7.49 -2.29 -9.26
N PHE A 315 -7.43 -3.21 -8.29
CA PHE A 315 -7.08 -2.89 -6.92
C PHE A 315 -6.32 -3.99 -6.18
N GLY A 316 -5.63 -3.63 -5.10
CA GLY A 316 -4.98 -4.53 -4.14
C GLY A 316 -5.75 -4.61 -2.82
N HIS A 317 -5.05 -4.72 -1.68
CA HIS A 317 -5.54 -4.59 -0.30
C HIS A 317 -6.44 -5.72 0.23
N THR A 318 -7.23 -6.39 -0.63
CA THR A 318 -8.14 -7.45 -0.17
C THR A 318 -7.48 -8.82 -0.05
N HIS A 319 -6.33 -9.01 -0.70
CA HIS A 319 -5.55 -10.25 -0.79
C HIS A 319 -6.22 -11.42 -1.54
N ILE A 320 -7.49 -11.30 -1.97
CA ILE A 320 -8.19 -12.39 -2.66
C ILE A 320 -8.17 -12.12 -4.18
N PRO A 321 -7.28 -12.77 -4.95
CA PRO A 321 -7.20 -12.58 -6.39
C PRO A 321 -8.48 -13.08 -7.07
N ASP A 322 -9.21 -12.18 -7.71
CA ASP A 322 -10.38 -12.53 -8.51
C ASP A 322 -10.78 -11.38 -9.46
N ALA A 323 -11.77 -11.63 -10.31
CA ALA A 323 -12.42 -10.66 -11.16
C ALA A 323 -13.95 -10.80 -11.11
N TYR A 324 -14.66 -9.68 -10.99
CA TYR A 324 -16.13 -9.65 -10.95
C TYR A 324 -16.68 -8.49 -11.77
N TYR A 325 -17.58 -8.81 -12.70
CA TYR A 325 -18.33 -7.80 -13.45
C TYR A 325 -19.64 -7.46 -12.74
N SER A 326 -19.76 -6.22 -12.29
CA SER A 326 -21.01 -5.73 -11.71
C SER A 326 -21.92 -5.17 -12.80
N LYS A 327 -23.03 -5.86 -13.09
CA LYS A 327 -24.05 -5.37 -14.04
C LYS A 327 -24.68 -4.05 -13.59
N ASP A 328 -24.84 -3.87 -12.28
CA ASP A 328 -25.42 -2.66 -11.70
C ASP A 328 -24.52 -1.43 -11.85
N ILE A 329 -23.20 -1.62 -11.73
CA ILE A 329 -22.21 -0.55 -11.80
C ILE A 329 -21.67 -0.40 -13.24
N GLN A 330 -21.85 -1.43 -14.07
CA GLN A 330 -21.31 -1.55 -15.41
C GLN A 330 -19.78 -1.39 -15.45
N LYS A 331 -19.09 -1.99 -14.48
CA LYS A 331 -17.63 -1.99 -14.38
C LYS A 331 -17.12 -3.36 -13.97
N LEU A 332 -15.94 -3.72 -14.48
CA LEU A 332 -15.18 -4.89 -14.06
C LEU A 332 -14.29 -4.54 -12.86
N PHE A 333 -14.36 -5.32 -11.80
CA PHE A 333 -13.53 -5.19 -10.60
C PHE A 333 -12.52 -6.32 -10.59
N ILE A 334 -11.23 -6.00 -10.52
CA ILE A 334 -10.15 -7.00 -10.49
C ILE A 334 -9.28 -6.74 -9.28
N ASN A 335 -9.14 -7.76 -8.42
CA ASN A 335 -8.12 -7.74 -7.38
C ASN A 335 -6.88 -8.50 -7.84
N THR A 336 -5.70 -7.88 -7.70
CA THR A 336 -4.43 -8.48 -8.13
C THR A 336 -3.90 -9.56 -7.17
N GLY A 337 -4.47 -9.69 -5.98
CA GLY A 337 -4.12 -10.66 -4.94
C GLY A 337 -3.02 -10.17 -4.01
N CYS A 338 -2.12 -11.05 -3.61
CA CYS A 338 -1.14 -10.77 -2.55
C CYS A 338 0.20 -11.50 -2.79
N TRP A 339 1.30 -10.93 -2.30
CA TRP A 339 2.63 -11.57 -2.24
C TRP A 339 3.08 -11.85 -0.81
N VAL A 340 2.12 -11.83 0.13
CA VAL A 340 2.35 -12.09 1.55
C VAL A 340 1.84 -13.47 1.97
N CYS A 341 2.55 -14.09 2.90
CA CYS A 341 2.26 -15.40 3.45
C CYS A 341 1.20 -15.41 4.56
N ASP A 342 0.14 -14.60 4.43
CA ASP A 342 -0.86 -14.42 5.47
C ASP A 342 -1.91 -15.57 5.50
N LYS A 343 -2.49 -15.82 6.68
CA LYS A 343 -3.58 -16.77 6.92
C LYS A 343 -4.82 -16.50 6.08
N ASP A 344 -5.04 -15.24 5.73
CA ASP A 344 -6.19 -14.80 4.94
C ASP A 344 -5.98 -15.00 3.42
N CYS A 345 -4.76 -15.31 2.98
CA CYS A 345 -4.40 -15.52 1.57
C CYS A 345 -4.00 -16.99 1.37
N PRO A 346 -4.88 -17.85 0.80
CA PRO A 346 -4.57 -19.26 0.55
C PRO A 346 -3.29 -19.43 -0.27
N GLU A 347 -2.48 -20.45 0.01
CA GLU A 347 -1.18 -20.67 -0.67
C GLU A 347 -1.32 -20.81 -2.19
N ASP A 348 -2.43 -21.38 -2.65
CA ASP A 348 -2.77 -21.51 -4.06
C ASP A 348 -3.10 -20.15 -4.73
N GLN A 349 -3.38 -19.12 -3.94
CA GLN A 349 -3.79 -17.76 -4.36
C GLN A 349 -2.75 -16.67 -4.05
N ARG A 350 -1.53 -17.04 -3.65
CA ARG A 350 -0.40 -16.12 -3.45
C ARG A 350 0.41 -15.91 -4.72
N ASN A 351 1.27 -14.90 -4.69
CA ASN A 351 2.22 -14.56 -5.76
C ASN A 351 1.53 -14.28 -7.10
N THR A 352 0.41 -13.55 -7.02
CA THR A 352 -0.43 -13.27 -8.18
C THR A 352 -0.15 -11.90 -8.76
N PHE A 353 -0.40 -11.78 -10.05
CA PHE A 353 -0.23 -10.53 -10.76
C PHE A 353 -1.24 -10.44 -11.90
N LEU A 354 -1.55 -9.22 -12.30
CA LEU A 354 -2.42 -8.97 -13.45
C LEU A 354 -1.55 -8.58 -14.63
N TYR A 355 -1.73 -9.27 -15.74
CA TYR A 355 -1.15 -8.94 -17.03
C TYR A 355 -2.26 -8.36 -17.92
N ILE A 356 -1.99 -7.24 -18.60
CA ILE A 356 -2.97 -6.53 -19.42
C ILE A 356 -2.34 -6.20 -20.77
N ASP A 357 -3.01 -6.53 -21.86
CA ASP A 357 -2.61 -6.10 -23.20
C ASP A 357 -3.83 -5.71 -24.05
N ASP A 358 -3.68 -5.79 -25.38
CA ASP A 358 -4.71 -5.44 -26.35
C ASP A 358 -5.90 -6.40 -26.35
N VAL A 359 -5.75 -7.61 -25.81
CA VAL A 359 -6.86 -8.57 -25.64
C VAL A 359 -7.62 -8.30 -24.34
N GLY A 360 -6.90 -7.90 -23.29
CA GLY A 360 -7.49 -7.48 -22.03
C GLY A 360 -6.76 -8.02 -20.79
N PRO A 361 -7.45 -8.10 -19.64
CA PRO A 361 -6.82 -8.48 -18.37
C PRO A 361 -6.75 -10.00 -18.16
N HIS A 362 -5.60 -10.49 -17.71
CA HIS A 362 -5.30 -11.87 -17.36
C HIS A 362 -4.75 -11.96 -15.94
N LEU A 363 -5.44 -12.69 -15.05
CA LEU A 363 -5.00 -12.90 -13.68
C LEU A 363 -4.16 -14.16 -13.59
N LEU A 364 -2.88 -13.97 -13.27
CA LEU A 364 -1.83 -14.97 -13.36
C LEU A 364 -1.19 -15.19 -11.99
N LYS A 365 -0.54 -16.34 -11.84
CA LYS A 365 0.24 -16.70 -10.66
C LYS A 365 1.67 -17.03 -11.05
N TRP A 366 2.61 -16.53 -10.27
CA TRP A 366 3.99 -16.95 -10.28
C TRP A 366 4.18 -18.20 -9.42
N ASP A 367 4.83 -19.21 -9.99
CA ASP A 367 5.16 -20.46 -9.30
C ASP A 367 6.57 -20.92 -9.67
N LYS A 368 7.57 -20.46 -8.89
CA LYS A 368 8.96 -20.97 -8.85
C LYS A 368 9.59 -21.20 -10.23
N GLY A 369 9.58 -20.17 -11.08
CA GLY A 369 10.16 -20.22 -12.42
C GLY A 369 9.16 -20.40 -13.56
N GLY A 370 7.88 -20.57 -13.24
CA GLY A 370 6.79 -20.65 -14.20
C GLY A 370 5.64 -19.69 -13.90
N VAL A 371 4.80 -19.47 -14.91
CA VAL A 371 3.55 -18.72 -14.78
C VAL A 371 2.39 -19.67 -15.03
N LYS A 372 1.42 -19.64 -14.13
CA LYS A 372 0.17 -20.38 -14.22
C LYS A 372 -1.01 -19.43 -14.35
N CYS A 373 -1.98 -19.85 -15.14
CA CYS A 373 -3.22 -19.13 -15.29
C CYS A 373 -4.13 -19.44 -14.08
N LEU A 374 -4.53 -18.44 -13.30
CA LEU A 374 -5.49 -18.65 -12.20
C LEU A 374 -6.92 -18.56 -12.70
N LYS A 375 -7.22 -17.46 -13.40
CA LYS A 375 -8.49 -17.25 -14.07
C LYS A 375 -8.21 -16.55 -15.39
N HIS A 376 -8.73 -17.14 -16.46
CA HIS A 376 -8.84 -16.44 -17.73
C HIS A 376 -10.11 -15.59 -17.71
N ALA A 377 -10.07 -14.40 -18.31
CA ALA A 377 -11.26 -13.63 -18.67
C ALA A 377 -12.29 -14.43 -19.52
N LYS A 378 -11.95 -15.63 -20.01
CA LYS A 378 -12.82 -16.51 -20.80
C LYS A 378 -13.79 -17.35 -19.94
N ASP A 379 -13.48 -17.60 -18.67
CA ASP A 379 -14.28 -18.48 -17.79
C ASP A 379 -15.10 -17.73 -16.73
N SER A 380 -14.72 -16.50 -16.43
CA SER A 380 -15.51 -15.55 -15.66
C SER A 380 -16.30 -14.63 -16.59
N GLN A 381 -17.30 -13.92 -16.06
CA GLN A 381 -18.21 -13.02 -16.78
C GLN A 381 -17.54 -11.83 -17.53
N CYS A 382 -16.22 -11.85 -17.75
CA CYS A 382 -15.44 -10.86 -18.49
C CYS A 382 -15.63 -10.91 -20.02
N ARG A 383 -16.32 -11.91 -20.59
CA ARG A 383 -16.67 -11.93 -22.03
C ARG A 383 -17.58 -10.79 -22.48
N LEU A 384 -18.13 -9.99 -21.57
CA LEU A 384 -18.94 -8.82 -21.94
C LEU A 384 -18.10 -7.65 -22.48
N TYR A 385 -16.78 -7.81 -22.59
CA TYR A 385 -15.84 -6.76 -22.98
C TYR A 385 -14.96 -7.09 -24.20
N THR A 386 -15.10 -8.25 -24.85
CA THR A 386 -14.43 -8.53 -26.15
C THR A 386 -15.31 -8.15 -27.34
#